data_AF-A0A1Q7H1X2-F1
#
_entry.id   AF-A0A1Q7H1X2-F1
#
_cell.length_a   1.000
_cell.length_b   1.000
_cell.length_c   1.000
_cell.angle_alpha   90.00
_cell.angle_beta   90.00
_cell.angle_gamma   90.00
#
_symmetry.space_group_name_H-M   'P 1'
#
loop_
_entity.id
_entity.type
_entity.pdbx_description
1 polymer ?
#
loop_
_entity_poly.entity_id
_entity_poly.type
_entity_poly.pdbx_seq_one_letter_code
_entity_poly.pdbx_strand_id
1 'polypeptide(L)'
;MPVAAALVIAGANAAGPAKSTASPGGTPILQRFLTIHDPDPTEFRVMRRVDARSEHFGQSAWMDVWTEADRGGFRYRIVSEGGSEYIRSKVFRASLETERKMWADGSPARAALTLANYEFEDAGVQPDGLTSLTLKPRRKGELLIDGSIFVNPDDGDLVRLEGRLVKAPSFWTRRVEIVRWYKRFAGVRMPVALESVAHILIAGKSTFRVTYDYETVNGQRFGSPGPRAQQTDASPK
;
A
#
# COMPACT_ATOMS: atom_id res chain seq x y z
N MET A 1 0.66 -9.25 -22.24
CA MET A 1 1.62 -8.44 -21.46
C MET A 1 1.06 -8.28 -20.05
N PRO A 2 1.82 -8.54 -18.97
CA PRO A 2 1.29 -8.44 -17.61
C PRO A 2 0.99 -6.99 -17.24
N VAL A 3 -0.12 -6.78 -16.53
CA VAL A 3 -0.45 -5.51 -15.88
C VAL A 3 -0.18 -5.72 -14.39
N ALA A 4 0.90 -5.13 -13.87
CA ALA A 4 1.21 -5.21 -12.45
C ALA A 4 0.43 -4.11 -11.70
N ALA A 5 -0.31 -4.51 -10.67
CA ALA A 5 -0.81 -3.61 -9.64
C ALA A 5 0.26 -3.48 -8.55
N ALA A 6 0.41 -2.29 -7.97
CA ALA A 6 1.35 -2.06 -6.88
C ALA A 6 0.78 -2.63 -5.57
N LEU A 7 0.97 -3.94 -5.36
CA LEU A 7 0.55 -4.68 -4.16
C LEU A 7 1.43 -4.49 -2.93
N VAL A 8 2.51 -3.71 -3.07
CA VAL A 8 3.60 -3.66 -2.11
C VAL A 8 3.13 -3.22 -0.73
N ILE A 9 3.29 -4.12 0.27
CA ILE A 9 3.41 -3.70 1.67
C ILE A 9 4.70 -2.89 1.76
N ALA A 10 4.56 -1.57 1.58
CA ALA A 10 5.61 -0.64 1.92
C ALA A 10 5.28 -0.11 3.31
N GLY A 11 6.25 -0.21 4.23
CA GLY A 11 6.23 0.61 5.43
C GLY A 11 6.18 2.05 4.99
N ALA A 12 5.16 2.79 5.40
CA ALA A 12 5.06 4.22 5.16
C ALA A 12 5.90 4.96 6.22
N ASN A 13 7.14 4.50 6.39
CA ASN A 13 8.00 4.95 7.46
C ASN A 13 8.45 6.37 7.15
N ALA A 14 8.27 7.22 8.16
CA ALA A 14 8.90 8.52 8.21
C ALA A 14 10.27 8.33 8.88
N ALA A 15 11.20 7.63 8.21
CA ALA A 15 12.55 7.43 8.74
C ALA A 15 13.60 7.75 7.67
N GLY A 16 14.47 8.70 7.98
CA GLY A 16 15.71 8.94 7.24
C GLY A 16 16.84 9.19 8.24
N PRO A 17 18.05 8.63 8.03
CA PRO A 17 19.22 9.01 8.80
C PRO A 17 19.71 10.33 8.22
N ALA A 18 19.24 11.44 8.78
CA ALA A 18 19.86 12.73 8.55
C ALA A 18 19.75 13.50 9.86
N LYS A 19 20.91 13.95 10.35
CA LYS A 19 21.05 14.83 11.51
C LYS A 19 19.85 15.79 11.57
N SER A 20 19.08 15.75 12.65
CA SER A 20 18.04 16.72 12.95
C SER A 20 18.65 18.12 13.03
N THR A 21 18.87 18.76 11.90
CA THR A 21 18.73 20.20 11.81
C THR A 21 17.24 20.42 11.62
N ALA A 22 16.56 20.75 12.72
CA ALA A 22 15.19 21.22 12.68
C ALA A 22 15.09 22.31 11.59
N SER A 23 14.38 22.03 10.50
CA SER A 23 14.00 23.08 9.57
C SER A 23 13.10 24.05 10.35
N PRO A 24 13.45 25.34 10.49
CA PRO A 24 12.73 26.27 11.37
C PRO A 24 11.31 26.63 10.92
N GLY A 25 10.75 25.96 9.90
CA GLY A 25 9.49 26.35 9.24
C GLY A 25 8.47 25.23 9.04
N GLY A 26 8.65 24.06 9.65
CA GLY A 26 7.65 22.99 9.59
C GLY A 26 6.47 23.26 10.53
N THR A 27 5.24 22.94 10.11
CA THR A 27 4.09 23.04 11.02
C THR A 27 4.20 21.99 12.14
N PRO A 28 3.58 22.22 13.32
CA PRO A 28 3.68 21.29 14.45
C PRO A 28 3.27 19.85 14.09
N ILE A 29 2.26 19.68 13.25
CA ILE A 29 1.79 18.35 12.82
C ILE A 29 2.79 17.66 11.89
N LEU A 30 3.43 18.39 10.98
CA LEU A 30 4.50 17.85 10.13
C LEU A 30 5.68 17.38 11.00
N GLN A 31 6.04 18.16 12.02
CA GLN A 31 7.10 17.77 12.94
C GLN A 31 6.74 16.51 13.72
N ARG A 32 5.51 16.37 14.22
CA ARG A 32 5.03 15.13 14.88
C ARG A 32 5.13 13.93 13.94
N PHE A 33 4.60 14.05 12.72
CA PHE A 33 4.66 12.99 11.72
C PHE A 33 6.10 12.56 11.38
N LEU A 34 7.04 13.51 11.23
CA LEU A 34 8.43 13.20 10.88
C LEU A 34 9.27 12.65 12.05
N THR A 35 8.82 12.85 13.29
CA THR A 35 9.54 12.42 14.51
C THR A 35 8.93 11.18 15.16
N ILE A 36 7.76 10.74 14.69
CA ILE A 36 7.13 9.52 15.19
C ILE A 36 8.06 8.32 14.94
N HIS A 37 8.30 7.53 15.98
CA HIS A 37 9.10 6.32 15.82
C HIS A 37 8.27 5.26 15.08
N ASP A 38 8.69 4.96 13.86
CA ASP A 38 8.04 3.96 13.00
C ASP A 38 9.13 3.15 12.28
N PRO A 39 9.68 2.11 12.93
CA PRO A 39 10.69 1.27 12.30
C PRO A 39 10.06 0.34 11.25
N ASP A 40 10.88 -0.18 10.34
CA ASP A 40 10.44 -1.26 9.45
C ASP A 40 10.06 -2.51 10.28
N PRO A 41 9.01 -3.25 9.88
CA PRO A 41 8.70 -4.53 10.52
C PRO A 41 9.88 -5.50 10.33
N THR A 42 10.31 -6.15 11.42
CA THR A 42 11.37 -7.17 11.37
C THR A 42 10.85 -8.49 10.84
N GLU A 43 9.59 -8.80 11.15
CA GLU A 43 8.88 -9.95 10.62
C GLU A 43 7.36 -9.73 10.63
N PHE A 44 6.65 -10.34 9.69
CA PHE A 44 5.20 -10.41 9.73
C PHE A 44 4.67 -11.63 8.98
N ARG A 45 3.45 -12.02 9.33
CA ARG A 45 2.63 -12.98 8.58
C ARG A 45 1.21 -12.48 8.47
N VAL A 46 0.71 -12.38 7.25
CA VAL A 46 -0.58 -11.76 6.95
C VAL A 46 -1.32 -12.52 5.86
N MET A 47 -2.61 -12.74 6.09
CA MET A 47 -3.53 -13.20 5.06
C MET A 47 -4.03 -11.97 4.31
N ARG A 48 -3.90 -11.98 2.98
CA ARG A 48 -4.46 -10.93 2.13
C ARG A 48 -5.61 -11.49 1.33
N ARG A 49 -6.73 -10.76 1.32
CA ARG A 49 -7.74 -10.89 0.28
C ARG A 49 -7.43 -9.90 -0.81
N VAL A 50 -7.32 -10.36 -2.05
CA VAL A 50 -7.09 -9.53 -3.22
C VAL A 50 -8.28 -9.68 -4.16
N ASP A 51 -8.85 -8.57 -4.61
CA ASP A 51 -9.94 -8.54 -5.57
C ASP A 51 -9.59 -7.58 -6.71
N ALA A 52 -9.96 -7.92 -7.94
CA ALA A 52 -9.84 -7.01 -9.07
C ALA A 52 -11.00 -7.14 -10.03
N ARG A 53 -11.34 -6.02 -10.68
CA ARG A 53 -12.40 -5.94 -11.68
C ARG A 53 -11.94 -5.08 -12.85
N SER A 54 -12.11 -5.57 -14.06
CA SER A 54 -12.02 -4.78 -15.28
C SER A 54 -13.44 -4.44 -15.73
N GLU A 55 -13.77 -3.14 -15.75
CA GLU A 55 -15.08 -2.67 -16.20
C GLU A 55 -15.29 -2.97 -17.69
N HIS A 56 -14.26 -2.74 -18.51
CA HIS A 56 -14.36 -2.88 -19.97
C HIS A 56 -14.65 -4.31 -20.42
N PHE A 57 -14.02 -5.31 -19.80
CA PHE A 57 -14.18 -6.71 -20.17
C PHE A 57 -15.21 -7.46 -19.31
N GLY A 58 -15.84 -6.79 -18.34
CA GLY A 58 -16.76 -7.43 -17.40
C GLY A 58 -16.14 -8.55 -16.56
N GLN A 59 -14.81 -8.58 -16.45
CA GLN A 59 -14.09 -9.65 -15.76
C GLN A 59 -13.79 -9.25 -14.32
N SER A 60 -13.94 -10.20 -13.40
CA SER A 60 -13.45 -10.09 -12.04
C SER A 60 -12.69 -11.34 -11.63
N ALA A 61 -11.79 -11.19 -10.68
CA ALA A 61 -11.15 -12.31 -10.00
C ALA A 61 -10.83 -11.93 -8.57
N TRP A 62 -10.56 -12.96 -7.78
CA TRP A 62 -10.11 -12.81 -6.41
C TRP A 62 -9.06 -13.86 -6.04
N MET A 63 -8.31 -13.59 -4.97
CA MET A 63 -7.29 -14.47 -4.42
C MET A 63 -7.16 -14.23 -2.92
N ASP A 64 -7.10 -15.31 -2.13
CA ASP A 64 -6.57 -15.27 -0.78
C ASP A 64 -5.13 -15.78 -0.80
N VAL A 65 -4.22 -15.03 -0.18
CA VAL A 65 -2.78 -15.28 -0.23
C VAL A 65 -2.15 -14.99 1.12
N TRP A 66 -1.40 -15.96 1.62
CA TRP A 66 -0.46 -15.71 2.70
C TRP A 66 0.73 -14.94 2.16
N THR A 67 1.12 -13.87 2.85
CA THR A 67 2.42 -13.22 2.63
C THR A 67 3.18 -13.12 3.94
N GLU A 68 4.48 -13.36 3.85
CA GLU A 68 5.40 -13.41 4.98
C GLU A 68 6.66 -12.64 4.60
N ALA A 69 7.20 -11.86 5.52
CA ALA A 69 8.54 -11.31 5.37
C ALA A 69 9.27 -11.43 6.69
N ASP A 70 10.57 -11.69 6.59
CA ASP A 70 11.54 -11.74 7.68
C ASP A 70 12.94 -11.46 7.11
N ARG A 71 14.01 -11.79 7.87
CA ARG A 71 15.39 -11.66 7.41
C ARG A 71 15.72 -12.47 6.15
N GLY A 72 14.97 -13.54 5.87
CA GLY A 72 15.08 -14.36 4.66
C GLY A 72 14.36 -13.78 3.44
N GLY A 73 13.71 -12.62 3.59
CA GLY A 73 13.03 -11.90 2.52
C GLY A 73 11.54 -12.19 2.43
N PHE A 74 10.92 -11.67 1.37
CA PHE A 74 9.48 -11.74 1.15
C PHE A 74 9.06 -13.04 0.45
N ARG A 75 8.01 -13.69 0.95
CA ARG A 75 7.44 -14.93 0.42
C ARG A 75 5.93 -14.84 0.37
N TYR A 76 5.32 -15.57 -0.56
CA TYR A 76 3.87 -15.66 -0.66
C TYR A 76 3.42 -17.09 -0.99
N ARG A 77 2.20 -17.43 -0.55
CA ARG A 77 1.54 -18.70 -0.87
C ARG A 77 0.04 -18.48 -1.09
N ILE A 78 -0.40 -18.75 -2.31
CA ILE A 78 -1.81 -18.68 -2.69
C ILE A 78 -2.55 -19.84 -2.03
N VAL A 79 -3.67 -19.56 -1.35
CA VAL A 79 -4.46 -20.59 -0.66
C VAL A 79 -5.80 -20.85 -1.31
N SER A 80 -6.39 -19.83 -1.93
CA SER A 80 -7.65 -19.94 -2.68
C SER A 80 -7.71 -18.82 -3.71
N GLU A 81 -8.42 -19.06 -4.80
CA GLU A 81 -8.63 -18.05 -5.84
C GLU A 81 -9.82 -18.42 -6.73
N GLY A 82 -10.39 -17.43 -7.40
CA GLY A 82 -11.52 -17.63 -8.30
C GLY A 82 -11.68 -16.51 -9.30
N GLY A 83 -12.57 -16.71 -10.27
CA GLY A 83 -12.82 -15.77 -11.37
C GLY A 83 -11.80 -15.85 -12.51
N SER A 84 -11.66 -14.75 -13.26
CA SER A 84 -10.88 -14.66 -14.50
C SER A 84 -9.46 -15.22 -14.36
N GLU A 85 -9.14 -16.25 -15.14
CA GLU A 85 -7.79 -16.83 -15.22
C GLU A 85 -6.75 -15.80 -15.68
N TYR A 86 -7.14 -14.91 -16.59
CA TYR A 86 -6.27 -13.83 -17.05
C TYR A 86 -5.88 -12.91 -15.89
N ILE A 87 -6.85 -12.46 -15.07
CA ILE A 87 -6.56 -11.61 -13.91
C ILE A 87 -5.71 -12.37 -12.89
N ARG A 88 -6.05 -13.63 -12.59
CA ARG A 88 -5.28 -14.45 -11.64
C ARG A 88 -3.81 -14.65 -12.06
N SER A 89 -3.56 -14.89 -13.34
CA SER A 89 -2.23 -15.21 -13.86
C SER A 89 -1.40 -13.98 -14.23
N LYS A 90 -1.99 -13.00 -14.93
CA LYS A 90 -1.27 -11.85 -15.49
C LYS A 90 -1.36 -10.58 -14.65
N VAL A 91 -2.24 -10.55 -13.64
CA VAL A 91 -2.36 -9.43 -12.71
C VAL A 91 -1.93 -9.85 -11.32
N PHE A 92 -2.62 -10.77 -10.64
CA PHE A 92 -2.33 -11.12 -9.25
C PHE A 92 -0.94 -11.72 -9.05
N ARG A 93 -0.62 -12.82 -9.74
CA ARG A 93 0.70 -13.45 -9.64
C ARG A 93 1.84 -12.54 -10.09
N ALA A 94 1.63 -11.78 -11.16
CA ALA A 94 2.61 -10.81 -11.64
C ALA A 94 2.88 -9.70 -10.61
N SER A 95 1.85 -9.25 -9.90
CA SER A 95 1.95 -8.24 -8.84
C SER A 95 2.67 -8.78 -7.60
N LEU A 96 2.35 -10.01 -7.18
CA LEU A 96 3.06 -10.69 -6.08
C LEU A 96 4.55 -10.93 -6.40
N GLU A 97 4.85 -11.32 -7.64
CA GLU A 97 6.23 -11.49 -8.09
C GLU A 97 6.98 -10.16 -8.12
N THR A 98 6.31 -9.08 -8.55
CA THR A 98 6.87 -7.73 -8.54
C THR A 98 7.15 -7.27 -7.10
N GLU A 99 6.22 -7.51 -6.18
CA GLU A 99 6.41 -7.21 -4.76
C GLU A 99 7.62 -7.97 -4.19
N ARG A 100 7.75 -9.27 -4.47
CA ARG A 100 8.90 -10.06 -4.05
C ARG A 100 10.23 -9.47 -4.52
N LYS A 101 10.32 -9.03 -5.78
CA LYS A 101 11.51 -8.37 -6.33
C LYS A 101 11.78 -7.03 -5.67
N MET A 102 10.74 -6.21 -5.47
CA MET A 102 10.88 -4.90 -4.83
C MET A 102 11.38 -4.99 -3.39
N TRP A 103 10.97 -6.03 -2.65
CA TRP A 103 11.50 -6.33 -1.33
C TRP A 103 12.99 -6.66 -1.37
N ALA A 104 13.44 -7.47 -2.34
CA ALA A 104 14.86 -7.81 -2.51
C ALA A 104 15.71 -6.58 -2.88
N ASP A 105 15.17 -5.67 -3.70
CA ASP A 105 15.89 -4.48 -4.20
C ASP A 105 15.78 -3.25 -3.28
N GLY A 106 15.15 -3.38 -2.10
CA GLY A 106 14.96 -2.28 -1.14
C GLY A 106 14.12 -1.12 -1.68
N SER A 107 13.26 -1.37 -2.68
CA SER A 107 12.43 -0.33 -3.30
C SER A 107 11.44 0.35 -2.34
N PRO A 108 10.79 -0.34 -1.39
CA PRO A 108 9.91 0.31 -0.39
C PRO A 108 10.61 1.41 0.40
N ALA A 109 11.83 1.15 0.90
CA ALA A 109 12.62 2.13 1.66
C ALA A 109 12.96 3.38 0.83
N ARG A 110 13.22 3.22 -0.48
CA ARG A 110 13.48 4.34 -1.39
C ARG A 110 12.26 5.24 -1.63
N ALA A 111 11.05 4.78 -1.33
CA ALA A 111 9.81 5.54 -1.46
C ALA A 111 9.27 6.08 -0.11
N ALA A 112 10.06 5.97 0.96
CA ALA A 112 9.72 6.43 2.31
C ALA A 112 9.23 7.90 2.33
N LEU A 113 8.31 8.20 3.25
CA LEU A 113 7.67 9.50 3.42
C LEU A 113 8.61 10.47 4.16
N THR A 114 9.68 10.88 3.50
CA THR A 114 10.75 11.72 4.07
C THR A 114 10.89 13.05 3.32
N LEU A 115 11.50 14.04 3.98
CA LEU A 115 11.82 15.34 3.35
C LEU A 115 12.75 15.22 2.13
N ALA A 116 13.52 14.13 2.03
CA ALA A 116 14.36 13.84 0.88
C ALA A 116 13.54 13.43 -0.34
N ASN A 117 12.41 12.76 -0.15
CA ASN A 117 11.52 12.31 -1.23
C ASN A 117 10.39 13.30 -1.52
N TYR A 118 9.96 14.08 -0.53
CA TYR A 118 8.77 14.92 -0.63
C TYR A 118 8.99 16.33 -0.07
N GLU A 119 8.28 17.26 -0.69
CA GLU A 119 7.86 18.50 -0.05
C GLU A 119 6.49 18.28 0.58
N PHE A 120 6.32 18.75 1.82
CA PHE A 120 5.08 18.61 2.58
C PHE A 120 4.43 19.97 2.77
N GLU A 121 3.12 20.01 2.64
CA GLU A 121 2.32 21.22 2.88
C GLU A 121 1.14 20.86 3.78
N ASP A 122 1.00 21.59 4.90
CA ASP A 122 -0.09 21.39 5.84
C ASP A 122 -1.40 21.93 5.27
N ALA A 123 -2.34 21.02 5.02
CA ALA A 123 -3.65 21.33 4.48
C ALA A 123 -4.74 21.40 5.56
N GLY A 124 -4.34 21.36 6.84
CA GLY A 124 -5.23 21.50 7.98
C GLY A 124 -6.13 20.30 8.25
N VAL A 125 -7.02 20.48 9.22
CA VAL A 125 -7.97 19.46 9.68
C VAL A 125 -9.07 19.25 8.63
N GLN A 126 -9.34 17.98 8.35
CA GLN A 126 -10.32 17.53 7.39
C GLN A 126 -11.66 17.23 8.08
N PRO A 127 -12.77 17.10 7.32
CA PRO A 127 -14.10 16.84 7.91
C PRO A 127 -14.21 15.55 8.73
N ASP A 128 -13.31 14.58 8.52
CA ASP A 128 -13.23 13.33 9.28
C ASP A 128 -12.40 13.46 10.57
N GLY A 129 -11.91 14.66 10.89
CA GLY A 129 -11.12 14.97 12.09
C GLY A 129 -9.61 14.70 11.94
N LEU A 130 -9.17 14.12 10.82
CA LEU A 130 -7.73 13.92 10.56
C LEU A 130 -7.08 15.20 10.06
N THR A 131 -5.78 15.36 10.28
CA THR A 131 -5.02 16.45 9.65
C THR A 131 -4.38 15.96 8.36
N SER A 132 -4.49 16.73 7.28
CA SER A 132 -3.93 16.39 5.98
C SER A 132 -2.58 17.06 5.76
N LEU A 133 -1.59 16.31 5.29
CA LEU A 133 -0.33 16.83 4.76
C LEU A 133 -0.26 16.45 3.27
N THR A 134 -0.22 17.45 2.40
CA THR A 134 -0.01 17.24 0.96
C THR A 134 1.42 16.77 0.69
N LEU A 135 1.57 15.83 -0.22
CA LEU A 135 2.81 15.23 -0.68
C LEU A 135 3.13 15.70 -2.11
N LYS A 136 4.18 16.49 -2.26
CA LYS A 136 4.74 16.86 -3.56
C LYS A 136 6.05 16.11 -3.78
N PRO A 137 6.12 15.10 -4.67
CA PRO A 137 7.31 14.29 -4.87
C PRO A 137 8.43 15.12 -5.51
N ARG A 138 9.64 15.05 -4.94
CA ARG A 138 10.82 15.79 -5.42
C ARG A 138 11.45 15.21 -6.68
N ARG A 139 11.07 13.98 -7.05
CA ARG A 139 11.60 13.26 -8.21
C ARG A 139 10.57 12.28 -8.75
N LYS A 140 10.81 11.83 -9.98
CA LYS A 140 10.13 10.65 -10.52
C LYS A 140 10.77 9.40 -9.94
N GLY A 141 9.95 8.49 -9.42
CA GLY A 141 10.42 7.26 -8.78
C GLY A 141 9.32 6.22 -8.69
N GLU A 142 9.73 4.96 -8.56
CA GLU A 142 8.80 3.87 -8.27
C GLU A 142 8.20 4.05 -6.89
N LEU A 143 6.91 3.73 -6.75
CA LEU A 143 6.13 3.83 -5.51
C LEU A 143 6.00 5.23 -4.90
N LEU A 144 6.66 6.27 -5.45
CA LEU A 144 6.43 7.64 -5.05
C LEU A 144 5.02 8.09 -5.43
N ILE A 145 4.40 8.89 -4.56
CA ILE A 145 3.01 9.30 -4.68
C ILE A 145 2.89 10.82 -4.70
N ASP A 146 2.13 11.34 -5.66
CA ASP A 146 1.64 12.71 -5.67
C ASP A 146 0.22 12.70 -5.08
N GLY A 147 -0.01 13.38 -3.96
CA GLY A 147 -1.27 13.28 -3.22
C GLY A 147 -1.19 13.83 -1.80
N SER A 148 -1.80 13.12 -0.84
CA SER A 148 -1.85 13.53 0.56
C SER A 148 -1.76 12.34 1.51
N ILE A 149 -1.26 12.61 2.71
CA ILE A 149 -1.40 11.74 3.86
C ILE A 149 -2.34 12.38 4.88
N PHE A 150 -3.03 11.54 5.62
CA PHE A 150 -3.95 11.92 6.68
C PHE A 150 -3.45 11.29 7.96
N VAL A 151 -3.15 12.15 8.93
CA VAL A 151 -2.55 11.78 10.20
C VAL A 151 -3.51 12.12 11.34
N ASN A 152 -3.40 11.37 12.43
CA ASN A 152 -4.09 11.72 13.66
C ASN A 152 -3.51 13.06 14.20
N PRO A 153 -4.34 14.08 14.49
CA PRO A 153 -3.86 15.38 14.97
C PRO A 153 -3.09 15.31 16.29
N ASP A 154 -3.38 14.32 17.14
CA ASP A 154 -2.81 14.23 18.49
C ASP A 154 -1.35 13.76 18.47
N ASP A 155 -1.04 12.73 17.68
CA ASP A 155 0.27 12.06 17.68
C ASP A 155 0.99 12.12 16.32
N GLY A 156 0.33 12.57 15.25
CA GLY A 156 0.87 12.59 13.90
C GLY A 156 0.96 11.20 13.25
N ASP A 157 0.27 10.17 13.78
CA ASP A 157 0.32 8.84 13.20
C ASP A 157 -0.49 8.77 11.90
N LEU A 158 0.10 8.21 10.84
CA LEU A 158 -0.55 8.04 9.54
C LEU A 158 -1.68 7.02 9.64
N VAL A 159 -2.87 7.48 9.26
CA VAL A 159 -4.08 6.66 9.18
C VAL A 159 -4.37 6.29 7.74
N ARG A 160 -4.15 7.22 6.82
CA ARG A 160 -4.52 7.07 5.40
C ARG A 160 -3.57 7.81 4.48
N LEU A 161 -3.34 7.25 3.31
CA LEU A 161 -2.65 7.87 2.20
C LEU A 161 -3.57 7.84 0.98
N GLU A 162 -3.66 8.95 0.26
CA GLU A 162 -4.40 9.06 -1.00
C GLU A 162 -3.53 9.75 -2.06
N GLY A 163 -3.62 9.31 -3.31
CA GLY A 163 -2.92 10.01 -4.38
C GLY A 163 -2.74 9.18 -5.64
N ARG A 164 -1.74 9.56 -6.44
CA ARG A 164 -1.39 8.92 -7.69
C ARG A 164 0.07 8.51 -7.72
N LEU A 165 0.36 7.32 -8.26
CA LEU A 165 1.74 6.93 -8.53
C LEU A 165 2.40 7.88 -9.55
N VAL A 166 3.57 8.40 -9.18
CA VAL A 166 4.37 9.29 -10.05
C VAL A 166 4.90 8.55 -11.27
N LYS A 167 5.28 7.28 -11.10
CA LYS A 167 5.70 6.40 -12.18
C LYS A 167 4.70 5.24 -12.32
N ALA A 168 4.21 5.03 -13.54
CA ALA A 168 3.33 3.91 -13.82
C ALA A 168 4.08 2.56 -13.68
N PRO A 169 3.40 1.51 -13.19
CA PRO A 169 4.02 0.20 -12.98
C PRO A 169 4.25 -0.59 -14.29
N SER A 170 3.62 -0.18 -15.39
CA SER A 170 3.81 -0.81 -16.70
C SER A 170 3.59 0.20 -17.84
N PHE A 171 4.15 -0.07 -19.02
CA PHE A 171 3.95 0.76 -20.22
C PHE A 171 2.47 0.93 -20.60
N TRP A 172 1.63 -0.08 -20.33
CA TRP A 172 0.21 -0.07 -20.68
C TRP A 172 -0.68 0.61 -19.63
N THR A 173 -0.14 0.87 -18.45
CA THR A 173 -0.83 1.56 -17.36
C THR A 173 -0.55 3.05 -17.46
N ARG A 174 -1.56 3.87 -17.78
CA ARG A 174 -1.38 5.33 -17.92
C ARG A 174 -1.28 6.04 -16.57
N ARG A 175 -2.13 5.64 -15.63
CA ARG A 175 -2.17 6.17 -14.27
C ARG A 175 -2.73 5.16 -13.30
N VAL A 176 -2.32 5.29 -12.04
CA VAL A 176 -2.84 4.52 -10.91
C VAL A 176 -3.13 5.49 -9.79
N GLU A 177 -4.40 5.60 -9.44
CA GLU A 177 -4.86 6.27 -8.22
C GLU A 177 -4.89 5.23 -7.10
N ILE A 178 -4.49 5.62 -5.89
CA ILE A 178 -4.33 4.73 -4.74
C ILE A 178 -4.89 5.38 -3.49
N VAL A 179 -5.58 4.58 -2.69
CA VAL A 179 -5.88 4.86 -1.30
C VAL A 179 -5.35 3.71 -0.45
N ARG A 180 -4.59 4.00 0.60
CA ARG A 180 -4.08 3.01 1.52
C ARG A 180 -4.39 3.43 2.95
N TRP A 181 -4.87 2.48 3.75
CA TRP A 181 -5.15 2.69 5.17
C TRP A 181 -4.16 1.91 6.01
N TYR A 182 -3.83 2.46 7.17
CA TYR A 182 -2.79 1.94 8.06
C TYR A 182 -3.30 1.81 9.48
N LYS A 183 -2.69 0.89 10.24
CA LYS A 183 -2.80 0.77 11.69
C LYS A 183 -1.45 0.37 12.28
N ARG A 184 -1.27 0.61 13.58
CA ARG A 184 -0.10 0.11 14.31
C ARG A 184 -0.31 -1.30 14.83
N PHE A 185 0.72 -2.11 14.68
CA PHE A 185 0.84 -3.46 15.23
C PHE A 185 2.24 -3.61 15.80
N ALA A 186 2.38 -3.99 17.06
CA ALA A 186 3.68 -4.19 17.71
C ALA A 186 4.66 -3.01 17.50
N GLY A 187 4.14 -1.78 17.59
CA GLY A 187 4.92 -0.55 17.44
C GLY A 187 5.21 -0.10 16.00
N VAL A 188 4.87 -0.90 14.98
CA VAL A 188 5.11 -0.57 13.56
C VAL A 188 3.83 -0.31 12.80
N ARG A 189 3.87 0.61 11.84
CA ARG A 189 2.74 0.94 10.98
C ARG A 189 2.62 -0.04 9.81
N MET A 190 1.48 -0.71 9.73
CA MET A 190 1.20 -1.71 8.71
C MET A 190 -0.07 -1.35 7.92
N PRO A 191 -0.10 -1.60 6.60
CA PRO A 191 -1.29 -1.38 5.81
C PRO A 191 -2.38 -2.39 6.17
N VAL A 192 -3.63 -1.92 6.29
CA VAL A 192 -4.81 -2.75 6.60
C VAL A 192 -5.78 -2.85 5.43
N ALA A 193 -5.75 -1.87 4.53
CA ALA A 193 -6.48 -1.90 3.27
C ALA A 193 -5.74 -1.12 2.18
N LEU A 194 -5.98 -1.50 0.93
CA LEU A 194 -5.50 -0.84 -0.27
C LEU A 194 -6.62 -0.85 -1.30
N GLU A 195 -6.95 0.30 -1.85
CA GLU A 195 -7.75 0.43 -3.05
C GLU A 195 -6.93 1.14 -4.12
N SER A 196 -7.07 0.70 -5.37
CA SER A 196 -6.47 1.41 -6.49
C SER A 196 -7.31 1.31 -7.76
N VAL A 197 -7.18 2.34 -8.58
CA VAL A 197 -7.83 2.47 -9.88
C VAL A 197 -6.74 2.66 -10.92
N ALA A 198 -6.56 1.65 -11.76
CA ALA A 198 -5.64 1.69 -12.88
C ALA A 198 -6.39 2.05 -14.17
N HIS A 199 -5.85 3.02 -14.92
CA HIS A 199 -6.31 3.31 -16.27
C HIS A 199 -5.38 2.62 -17.27
N ILE A 200 -5.88 1.56 -17.90
CA ILE A 200 -5.13 0.70 -18.80
C ILE A 200 -5.55 1.03 -20.24
N LEU A 201 -4.57 1.14 -21.15
CA LEU A 201 -4.79 1.56 -22.53
C LEU A 201 -5.86 0.74 -23.27
N ILE A 202 -5.89 -0.58 -23.08
CA ILE A 202 -6.78 -1.51 -23.79
C ILE A 202 -7.95 -1.98 -22.91
N ALA A 203 -7.77 -2.01 -21.58
CA ALA A 203 -8.75 -2.56 -20.64
C ALA A 203 -9.59 -1.48 -19.93
N GLY A 204 -9.40 -0.21 -20.29
CA GLY A 204 -10.06 0.92 -19.64
C GLY A 204 -9.74 0.99 -18.14
N LYS A 205 -10.74 1.35 -17.34
CA LYS A 205 -10.63 1.44 -15.89
C LYS A 205 -10.65 0.04 -15.27
N SER A 206 -9.70 -0.22 -14.38
CA SER A 206 -9.63 -1.46 -13.61
C SER A 206 -9.44 -1.12 -12.14
N THR A 207 -10.28 -1.69 -11.29
CA THR A 207 -10.20 -1.53 -9.84
C THR A 207 -9.48 -2.72 -9.23
N PHE A 208 -8.79 -2.44 -8.14
CA PHE A 208 -8.00 -3.41 -7.43
C PHE A 208 -8.07 -3.12 -5.94
N ARG A 209 -8.39 -4.14 -5.14
CA ARG A 209 -8.59 -4.01 -3.69
C ARG A 209 -7.79 -5.06 -2.95
N VAL A 210 -7.26 -4.69 -1.79
CA VAL A 210 -6.62 -5.61 -0.85
C VAL A 210 -7.09 -5.31 0.56
N THR A 211 -7.41 -6.35 1.32
CA THR A 211 -7.51 -6.26 2.78
C THR A 211 -6.46 -7.14 3.42
N TYR A 212 -5.88 -6.67 4.52
CA TYR A 212 -4.79 -7.34 5.23
C TYR A 212 -5.28 -7.75 6.61
N ASP A 213 -5.16 -9.05 6.92
CA ASP A 213 -5.51 -9.61 8.22
C ASP A 213 -4.27 -10.27 8.82
N TYR A 214 -3.66 -9.61 9.80
CA TYR A 214 -2.36 -9.99 10.35
C TYR A 214 -2.49 -11.13 11.35
N GLU A 215 -1.77 -12.22 11.10
CA GLU A 215 -1.58 -13.26 12.10
C GLU A 215 -0.52 -12.80 13.11
N THR A 216 0.66 -12.40 12.61
CA THR A 216 1.77 -11.94 13.44
C THR A 216 2.46 -10.70 12.87
N VAL A 217 2.97 -9.86 13.77
CA VAL A 217 3.89 -8.73 13.47
C VAL A 217 4.92 -8.67 14.59
N ASN A 218 6.22 -8.68 14.25
CA ASN A 218 7.34 -8.64 15.19
C ASN A 218 7.19 -9.63 16.37
N GLY A 219 6.86 -10.89 16.07
CA GLY A 219 6.66 -11.95 17.08
C GLY A 219 5.35 -11.88 17.87
N GLN A 220 4.57 -10.80 17.79
CA GLN A 220 3.27 -10.69 18.47
C GLN A 220 2.13 -11.19 17.58
N ARG A 221 1.22 -11.98 18.15
CA ARG A 221 0.02 -12.49 17.45
C ARG A 221 -1.16 -11.52 17.60
N PHE A 222 -1.82 -11.19 16.51
CA PHE A 222 -2.99 -10.28 16.48
C PHE A 222 -4.30 -10.96 16.08
N GLY A 223 -4.23 -12.12 15.42
CA GLY A 223 -5.42 -12.85 14.99
C GLY A 223 -5.13 -14.28 14.56
N SER A 224 -6.18 -14.93 14.05
CA SER A 224 -6.13 -16.26 13.45
C SER A 224 -6.81 -16.22 12.08
N PRO A 225 -6.23 -15.49 11.11
CA PRO A 225 -6.89 -15.24 9.85
C PRO A 225 -6.94 -16.51 9.00
N GLY A 226 -8.01 -16.64 8.22
CA GLY A 226 -8.24 -17.76 7.31
C GLY A 226 -8.70 -17.26 5.93
N PRO A 227 -8.72 -18.16 4.92
CA PRO A 227 -9.34 -17.85 3.64
C PRO A 227 -10.79 -17.42 3.87
N ARG A 228 -11.26 -16.41 3.15
CA ARG A 228 -12.66 -16.01 3.26
C ARG A 228 -13.50 -17.12 2.62
N ALA A 229 -14.54 -17.58 3.33
CA ALA A 229 -15.49 -18.54 2.76
C ALA A 229 -15.98 -18.01 1.40
N GLN A 230 -16.11 -18.88 0.41
CA GLN A 230 -16.60 -18.49 -0.91
C GLN A 230 -17.96 -17.82 -0.73
N GLN A 231 -18.01 -16.50 -0.89
CA GLN A 231 -19.27 -15.80 -1.04
C GLN A 231 -19.72 -16.16 -2.45
N THR A 232 -20.52 -17.23 -2.56
CA THR A 232 -21.23 -17.56 -3.77
C THR A 232 -22.16 -16.39 -4.05
N ASP A 233 -21.75 -15.51 -4.96
CA ASP A 233 -22.67 -14.60 -5.64
C ASP A 233 -23.65 -15.48 -6.41
N ALA A 234 -24.77 -15.80 -5.76
CA ALA A 234 -25.96 -16.24 -6.45
C ALA A 234 -26.41 -15.05 -7.32
N SER A 235 -26.04 -15.08 -8.60
CA SER A 235 -26.66 -14.21 -9.59
C SER A 235 -28.15 -14.55 -9.64
N PRO A 236 -29.08 -13.60 -9.43
CA PRO A 236 -30.48 -13.85 -9.73
C PRO A 236 -30.60 -14.13 -11.24
N LYS A 237 -31.34 -15.18 -11.57
CA LYS A 237 -31.77 -15.47 -12.95
C LYS A 237 -32.68 -14.38 -13.48
#